data_AF-A0A931P0Y8-F1
#
_entry.id   AF-A0A931P0Y8-F1
#
_cell.length_a   1.000
_cell.length_b   1.000
_cell.length_c   1.000
_cell.angle_alpha   90.00
_cell.angle_beta   90.00
_cell.angle_gamma   90.00
#
_symmetry.space_group_name_H-M   'P 1'
#
loop_
_entity.id
_entity.type
_entity.pdbx_description
1 polymer ?
#
loop_
_entity_poly.entity_id
_entity_poly.type
_entity_poly.pdbx_seq_one_letter_code
_entity_poly.pdbx_strand_id
1 'polypeptide(L)'
;MLYFSPWKIFLILAVVLLGVLFSVPNLVPANERFVVRNGEVTSEPAGIWAFPLVPHNSVNLGLDLRGGAHLVFEVDLEEVKEDRLVNLAEEASVALRQAPVINVRRPSVVGDEVVVRVARAEDMDAAWDRLQDLSQPVGNNALAQQGGFGAQTVAFTRDDAERIIRLTITPEALDEIQTRTVTQSIEVIRRRIDETGLTEPTIARQGDNRVLVQVPGEANPQRIIDLVNTTARMTFHLVDSTVTIDASGNGRTPPGVVIMPTERPGEPWLAIQRRAMVDGENLTNASATAQNGQPVVQFQFDTAGATAFGRATSQNVGRRFAIVLDDMIISAPTIRSPILGGSGVIEGGFTYESANDLAILLNAGALPASLTPVEQRTVTAGLGQDQIRAGTLAVVVGFLAVIIFMLAAYGVFGVFSNIALLANVTLILGALSGLQASLTLPGIAGIILTIGMAVDANVLIYERIREETRAGRSPANAIETGYARALSAILDANITTFIAAAVLFMLGAGPVRGFAVTLGIGIITSVFTAFLLSRLLVAMWFKAFKPQKLGF
;
A
#
# COMPACT_ATOMS: atom_id res chain seq x y z
N MET A 1 -46.12 -15.47 3.87
CA MET A 1 -44.66 -15.31 4.01
C MET A 1 -44.14 -15.18 5.45
N LEU A 2 -44.93 -15.50 6.49
CA LEU A 2 -44.45 -15.64 7.90
C LEU A 2 -43.77 -17.00 8.19
N TYR A 3 -43.67 -17.87 7.17
CA TYR A 3 -43.02 -19.17 7.27
C TYR A 3 -41.56 -19.04 6.83
N PHE A 4 -40.65 -19.14 7.78
CA PHE A 4 -39.22 -19.31 7.49
C PHE A 4 -38.90 -20.80 7.40
N SER A 5 -38.18 -21.20 6.35
CA SER A 5 -37.62 -22.55 6.31
C SER A 5 -36.56 -22.69 7.42
N PRO A 6 -36.41 -23.88 8.05
CA PRO A 6 -35.41 -24.08 9.11
C PRO A 6 -34.00 -23.69 8.69
N TRP A 7 -33.65 -23.93 7.42
CA TRP A 7 -32.38 -23.52 6.83
C TRP A 7 -32.18 -22.00 6.82
N LYS A 8 -33.21 -21.22 6.49
CA LYS A 8 -33.14 -19.75 6.51
C LYS A 8 -32.97 -19.22 7.93
N ILE A 9 -33.65 -19.83 8.92
CA ILE A 9 -33.50 -19.48 10.33
C ILE A 9 -32.07 -19.75 10.78
N PHE A 10 -31.54 -20.95 10.47
CA PHE A 10 -30.17 -21.33 10.77
C PHE A 10 -29.17 -20.35 10.16
N LEU A 11 -29.32 -19.97 8.89
CA LEU A 11 -28.42 -19.04 8.22
C LEU A 11 -28.43 -17.66 8.87
N ILE A 12 -29.61 -17.12 9.21
CA ILE A 12 -29.72 -15.81 9.89
C ILE A 12 -29.02 -15.87 11.25
N LEU A 13 -29.27 -16.90 12.05
CA LEU A 13 -28.64 -17.07 13.36
C LEU A 13 -27.14 -17.31 13.25
N ALA A 14 -26.67 -18.05 12.24
CA ALA A 14 -25.26 -18.29 11.98
C ALA A 14 -24.51 -16.99 11.66
N VAL A 15 -25.10 -16.09 10.85
CA VAL A 15 -24.51 -14.78 10.56
C VAL A 15 -24.40 -13.92 11.83
N VAL A 16 -25.46 -13.89 12.66
CA VAL A 16 -25.42 -13.16 13.95
C VAL A 16 -24.38 -13.77 14.88
N LEU A 17 -24.32 -15.09 14.99
CA LEU A 17 -23.33 -15.80 15.83
C LEU A 17 -21.90 -15.52 15.36
N LEU A 18 -21.66 -15.51 14.05
CA LEU A 18 -20.36 -15.19 13.47
C LEU A 18 -19.97 -13.74 13.81
N GLY A 19 -20.88 -12.78 13.65
CA GLY A 19 -20.60 -11.41 14.06
C GLY A 19 -20.31 -11.27 15.56
N VAL A 20 -21.04 -11.98 16.42
CA VAL A 20 -20.74 -12.04 17.85
C VAL A 20 -19.33 -12.59 18.07
N LEU A 21 -19.00 -13.74 17.47
CA LEU A 21 -17.69 -14.40 17.58
C LEU A 21 -16.52 -13.48 17.20
N PHE A 22 -16.64 -12.77 16.06
CA PHE A 22 -15.64 -11.82 15.61
C PHE A 22 -15.63 -10.51 16.42
N SER A 23 -16.70 -10.21 17.15
CA SER A 23 -16.76 -9.03 18.03
C SER A 23 -16.18 -9.28 19.43
N VAL A 24 -16.15 -10.53 19.92
CA VAL A 24 -15.66 -10.88 21.27
C VAL A 24 -14.23 -10.37 21.55
N PRO A 25 -13.26 -10.43 20.61
CA PRO A 25 -11.92 -9.87 20.83
C PRO A 25 -11.90 -8.41 21.27
N ASN A 26 -12.93 -7.64 20.93
CA ASN A 26 -13.02 -6.21 21.28
C ASN A 26 -13.37 -5.98 22.75
N LEU A 27 -13.94 -6.98 23.43
CA LEU A 27 -14.33 -6.91 24.85
C LEU A 27 -13.22 -7.38 25.79
N VAL A 28 -12.23 -8.11 25.25
CA VAL A 28 -11.14 -8.70 26.04
C VAL A 28 -9.84 -7.89 25.84
N PRO A 29 -9.22 -7.40 26.92
CA PRO A 29 -7.98 -6.63 26.81
C PRO A 29 -6.83 -7.47 26.24
N ALA A 30 -5.88 -6.81 25.56
CA ALA A 30 -4.85 -7.48 24.75
C ALA A 30 -3.90 -8.38 25.58
N ASN A 31 -3.69 -8.05 26.85
CA ASN A 31 -2.90 -8.82 27.81
C ASN A 31 -3.46 -10.22 28.10
N GLU A 32 -4.74 -10.46 27.86
CA GLU A 32 -5.38 -11.78 28.01
C GLU A 32 -5.55 -12.52 26.68
N ARG A 33 -5.36 -11.82 25.56
CA ARG A 33 -5.48 -12.38 24.20
C ARG A 33 -4.16 -12.91 23.65
N PHE A 34 -3.04 -12.32 24.08
CA PHE A 34 -1.73 -12.63 23.55
C PHE A 34 -0.73 -12.95 24.66
N VAL A 35 0.28 -13.75 24.34
CA VAL A 35 1.33 -14.15 25.28
C VAL A 35 2.17 -12.93 25.65
N VAL A 36 2.36 -12.68 26.94
CA VAL A 36 3.25 -11.63 27.43
C VAL A 36 4.62 -12.23 27.71
N ARG A 37 5.68 -11.77 27.03
CA ARG A 37 7.07 -12.12 27.34
C ARG A 37 7.82 -10.85 27.72
N ASN A 38 8.52 -10.87 28.86
CA ASN A 38 9.32 -9.74 29.37
C ASN A 38 8.56 -8.41 29.53
N GLY A 39 7.24 -8.45 29.80
CA GLY A 39 6.42 -7.23 29.96
C GLY A 39 5.90 -6.64 28.66
N GLU A 40 6.27 -7.20 27.51
CA GLU A 40 5.73 -6.84 26.19
C GLU A 40 4.75 -7.89 25.69
N VAL A 41 3.65 -7.43 25.09
CA VAL A 41 2.61 -8.28 24.51
C VAL A 41 3.12 -8.77 23.16
N THR A 42 3.35 -10.08 23.02
CA THR A 42 3.79 -10.67 21.75
C THR A 42 2.62 -10.80 20.76
N SER A 43 2.92 -11.10 19.50
CA SER A 43 1.90 -11.42 18.49
C SER A 43 1.35 -12.85 18.60
N GLU A 44 1.86 -13.68 19.54
CA GLU A 44 1.39 -15.06 19.73
C GLU A 44 0.07 -15.07 20.52
N PRO A 45 -1.04 -15.61 19.98
CA PRO A 45 -2.29 -15.71 20.70
C PRO A 45 -2.22 -16.72 21.86
N ALA A 46 -2.86 -16.41 22.98
CA ALA A 46 -2.82 -17.20 24.20
C ALA A 46 -4.17 -17.91 24.50
N GLY A 47 -4.11 -19.13 25.05
CA GLY A 47 -5.29 -19.83 25.57
C GLY A 47 -6.33 -20.17 24.49
N ILE A 48 -7.59 -19.77 24.70
CA ILE A 48 -8.70 -20.03 23.77
C ILE A 48 -8.46 -19.33 22.42
N TRP A 49 -7.72 -18.22 22.42
CA TRP A 49 -7.39 -17.45 21.22
C TRP A 49 -6.32 -18.12 20.35
N ALA A 50 -5.58 -19.10 20.89
CA ALA A 50 -4.62 -19.90 20.12
C ALA A 50 -5.29 -20.94 19.21
N PHE A 51 -6.60 -21.18 19.37
CA PHE A 51 -7.33 -22.06 18.48
C PHE A 51 -7.54 -21.41 17.10
N PRO A 52 -7.23 -22.10 15.99
CA PRO A 52 -7.30 -21.51 14.63
C PRO A 52 -8.68 -20.97 14.23
N LEU A 53 -9.75 -21.50 14.83
CA LEU A 53 -11.13 -21.11 14.56
C LEU A 53 -11.62 -19.93 15.39
N VAL A 54 -10.82 -19.44 16.36
CA VAL A 54 -11.20 -18.33 17.23
C VAL A 54 -10.53 -17.05 16.70
N PRO A 55 -11.31 -16.06 16.23
CA PRO A 55 -10.77 -14.77 15.83
C PRO A 55 -10.10 -14.12 17.05
N HIS A 56 -8.86 -13.63 16.93
CA HIS A 56 -8.13 -13.00 18.03
C HIS A 56 -7.91 -11.50 17.81
N ASN A 57 -8.14 -11.02 16.59
CA ASN A 57 -7.92 -9.63 16.22
C ASN A 57 -9.09 -8.75 16.67
N SER A 58 -8.76 -7.60 17.29
CA SER A 58 -9.72 -6.56 17.59
C SER A 58 -9.82 -5.57 16.43
N VAL A 59 -10.79 -4.66 16.49
CA VAL A 59 -10.91 -3.52 15.59
C VAL A 59 -9.57 -2.77 15.57
N ASN A 60 -9.02 -2.60 14.36
CA ASN A 60 -7.83 -1.78 14.20
C ASN A 60 -8.21 -0.31 14.36
N LEU A 61 -7.43 0.47 15.09
CA LEU A 61 -7.71 1.88 15.32
C LEU A 61 -6.76 2.72 14.47
N GLY A 62 -7.31 3.67 13.71
CA GLY A 62 -6.54 4.54 12.83
C GLY A 62 -5.72 5.60 13.59
N LEU A 63 -4.94 6.36 12.82
CA LEU A 63 -4.04 7.40 13.29
C LEU A 63 -4.71 8.39 14.27
N ASP A 64 -5.92 8.86 13.94
CA ASP A 64 -6.66 9.83 14.76
C ASP A 64 -6.97 9.31 16.17
N LEU A 65 -7.04 7.98 16.34
CA LEU A 65 -7.45 7.33 17.58
C LEU A 65 -6.24 6.82 18.38
N ARG A 66 -5.20 6.29 17.72
CA ARG A 66 -3.97 5.79 18.37
C ARG A 66 -2.89 6.86 18.53
N GLY A 67 -2.99 7.97 17.82
CA GLY A 67 -1.85 8.84 17.56
C GLY A 67 -0.88 8.20 16.57
N GLY A 68 0.13 8.95 16.15
CA GLY A 68 1.21 8.49 15.26
C GLY A 68 1.74 9.60 14.35
N ALA A 69 2.43 9.20 13.29
CA ALA A 69 3.02 10.10 12.31
C ALA A 69 2.17 10.21 11.03
N HIS A 70 2.03 11.44 10.52
CA HIS A 70 1.45 11.78 9.23
C HIS A 70 2.48 12.54 8.41
N LEU A 71 2.92 11.93 7.32
CA LEU A 71 4.00 12.43 6.48
C LEU A 71 3.52 12.53 5.04
N VAL A 72 3.89 13.62 4.36
CA VAL A 72 3.73 13.75 2.92
C VAL A 72 5.11 13.96 2.34
N PHE A 73 5.49 13.06 1.45
CA PHE A 73 6.74 13.13 0.71
C PHE A 73 6.46 13.59 -0.72
N GLU A 74 7.30 14.48 -1.23
CA GLU A 74 7.34 14.85 -2.64
C GLU A 74 8.47 14.08 -3.32
N VAL A 75 8.14 13.40 -4.42
CA VAL A 75 9.08 12.61 -5.21
C VAL A 75 9.84 13.55 -6.14
N ASP A 76 11.18 13.49 -6.12
CA ASP A 76 12.01 14.30 -7.02
C ASP A 76 11.98 13.74 -8.45
N LEU A 77 11.06 14.26 -9.26
CA LEU A 77 10.92 13.82 -10.66
C LEU A 77 11.97 14.42 -11.58
N GLU A 78 12.65 15.49 -11.16
CA GLU A 78 13.68 16.12 -11.98
C GLU A 78 14.93 15.23 -12.00
N GLU A 79 15.30 14.63 -10.86
CA GLU A 79 16.34 13.61 -10.76
C GLU A 79 16.10 12.44 -11.73
N VAL A 80 14.87 11.90 -11.76
CA VAL A 80 14.51 10.79 -12.65
C VAL A 80 14.59 11.19 -14.12
N LYS A 81 14.19 12.42 -14.44
CA LYS A 81 14.25 12.96 -15.80
C LYS A 81 15.71 13.13 -16.24
N GLU A 82 16.57 13.68 -15.38
CA GLU A 82 18.01 13.79 -15.64
C GLU A 82 18.63 12.41 -15.89
N ASP A 83 18.35 11.43 -15.02
CA ASP A 83 18.83 10.05 -15.18
C ASP A 83 18.33 9.42 -16.49
N ARG A 84 17.07 9.67 -16.88
CA ARG A 84 16.54 9.18 -18.16
C ARG A 84 17.25 9.82 -19.36
N LEU A 85 17.57 11.12 -19.30
CA LEU A 85 18.31 11.81 -20.35
C LEU A 85 19.75 11.29 -20.47
N VAL A 86 20.41 11.02 -19.34
CA VAL A 86 21.75 10.41 -19.31
C VAL A 86 21.71 9.02 -19.94
N ASN A 87 20.77 8.16 -19.53
CA ASN A 87 20.59 6.83 -20.10
C ASN A 87 20.28 6.88 -21.61
N LEU A 88 19.43 7.82 -22.04
CA LEU A 88 19.12 8.03 -23.46
C LEU A 88 20.37 8.45 -24.25
N ALA A 89 21.24 9.29 -23.68
CA ALA A 89 22.50 9.68 -24.30
C ALA A 89 23.48 8.48 -24.44
N GLU A 90 23.48 7.56 -23.48
CA GLU A 90 24.27 6.33 -23.56
C GLU A 90 23.71 5.34 -24.58
N GLU A 91 22.39 5.11 -24.57
CA GLU A 91 21.67 4.30 -25.56
C GLU A 91 21.97 4.81 -26.99
N ALA A 92 21.86 6.11 -27.20
CA ALA A 92 22.23 6.77 -28.45
C ALA A 92 23.71 6.54 -28.82
N SER A 93 24.63 6.66 -27.85
CA SER A 93 26.05 6.40 -28.11
C SER A 93 26.32 4.94 -28.47
N VAL A 94 25.59 3.98 -27.89
CA VAL A 94 25.74 2.56 -28.19
C VAL A 94 25.19 2.26 -29.57
N ALA A 95 23.98 2.73 -29.88
CA ALA A 95 23.33 2.54 -31.18
C ALA A 95 24.17 3.08 -32.34
N LEU A 96 24.77 4.26 -32.19
CA LEU A 96 25.62 4.87 -33.21
C LEU A 96 26.96 4.14 -33.41
N ARG A 97 27.44 3.40 -32.40
CA ARG A 97 28.67 2.59 -32.47
C ARG A 97 28.46 1.17 -33.01
N GLN A 98 27.22 0.72 -33.16
CA GLN A 98 26.94 -0.57 -33.80
C GLN A 98 27.34 -0.51 -35.28
N ALA A 99 27.87 -1.62 -35.81
CA ALA A 99 28.40 -1.65 -37.16
C ALA A 99 27.28 -1.44 -38.22
N PRO A 100 27.49 -0.59 -39.26
CA PRO A 100 28.67 0.25 -39.51
C PRO A 100 28.77 1.44 -38.55
N VAL A 101 29.97 1.70 -38.00
CA VAL A 101 30.19 2.75 -36.98
C VAL A 101 29.93 4.14 -37.57
N ILE A 102 29.07 4.91 -36.92
CA ILE A 102 28.84 6.32 -37.27
C ILE A 102 29.72 7.20 -36.37
N ASN A 103 30.56 8.02 -37.00
CA ASN A 103 31.44 8.93 -36.26
C ASN A 103 30.66 10.13 -35.73
N VAL A 104 30.33 10.08 -34.44
CA VAL A 104 29.73 11.19 -33.70
C VAL A 104 30.64 11.68 -32.59
N ARG A 105 30.50 12.95 -32.21
CA ARG A 105 30.96 13.37 -30.87
C ARG A 105 30.09 12.66 -29.84
N ARG A 106 30.65 12.38 -28.66
CA ARG A 106 29.91 11.72 -27.58
C ARG A 106 28.61 12.50 -27.33
N PRO A 107 27.43 11.86 -27.39
CA PRO A 107 26.17 12.49 -27.03
C PRO A 107 26.27 13.12 -25.65
N SER A 108 25.71 14.31 -25.48
CA SER A 108 25.74 15.06 -24.23
C SER A 108 24.36 15.61 -23.91
N VAL A 109 23.97 15.55 -22.64
CA VAL A 109 22.77 16.21 -22.12
C VAL A 109 23.03 17.71 -22.03
N VAL A 110 22.14 18.53 -22.59
CA VAL A 110 22.19 20.00 -22.54
C VAL A 110 20.79 20.51 -22.19
N GLY A 111 20.59 20.87 -20.92
CA GLY A 111 19.24 21.15 -20.41
C GLY A 111 18.37 19.90 -20.51
N ASP A 112 17.20 20.02 -21.13
CA ASP A 112 16.20 18.95 -21.25
C ASP A 112 16.35 18.09 -22.52
N GLU A 113 17.47 18.24 -23.24
CA GLU A 113 17.69 17.58 -24.52
C GLU A 113 19.01 16.83 -24.55
N VAL A 114 19.01 15.69 -25.24
CA VAL A 114 20.25 15.00 -25.63
C VAL A 114 20.69 15.52 -26.99
N VAL A 115 21.89 16.07 -27.05
CA VAL A 115 22.47 16.64 -28.27
C VAL A 115 23.50 15.68 -28.85
N VAL A 116 23.26 15.24 -30.08
CA VAL A 116 24.18 14.41 -30.87
C VAL A 116 24.73 15.25 -32.01
N ARG A 117 26.07 15.42 -32.06
CA ARG A 117 26.74 16.12 -33.16
C ARG A 117 27.46 15.13 -34.07
N VAL A 118 27.01 15.06 -35.32
CA VAL A 118 27.55 14.14 -36.33
C VAL A 118 28.81 14.75 -36.97
N ALA A 119 29.87 13.94 -37.15
CA ALA A 119 31.14 14.44 -37.66
C ALA A 119 31.10 14.76 -39.17
N ARG A 120 30.40 13.93 -39.95
CA ARG A 120 30.29 14.07 -41.42
C ARG A 120 28.83 14.25 -41.83
N ALA A 121 28.61 15.09 -42.84
CA ALA A 121 27.26 15.34 -43.35
C ALA A 121 26.66 14.10 -44.05
N GLU A 122 27.49 13.26 -44.67
CA GLU A 122 27.07 12.00 -45.31
C GLU A 122 26.51 10.97 -44.33
N ASP A 123 26.94 11.02 -43.06
CA ASP A 123 26.51 10.10 -42.01
C ASP A 123 25.20 10.55 -41.35
N MET A 124 24.64 11.71 -41.74
CA MET A 124 23.48 12.32 -41.07
C MET A 124 22.21 11.49 -41.19
N ASP A 125 21.88 11.02 -42.40
CA ASP A 125 20.68 10.23 -42.64
C ASP A 125 20.75 8.87 -41.92
N ALA A 126 21.91 8.22 -41.97
CA ALA A 126 22.16 6.98 -41.24
C ALA A 126 22.09 7.16 -39.70
N ALA A 127 22.53 8.31 -39.19
CA ALA A 127 22.43 8.63 -37.77
C ALA A 127 20.98 8.89 -37.36
N TRP A 128 20.22 9.60 -38.19
CA TRP A 128 18.80 9.88 -37.97
C TRP A 128 17.99 8.59 -37.88
N ASP A 129 18.10 7.70 -38.85
CA ASP A 129 17.34 6.44 -38.89
C ASP A 129 17.62 5.57 -37.66
N ARG A 130 18.90 5.44 -37.25
CA ARG A 130 19.26 4.65 -36.05
C ARG A 130 18.78 5.25 -34.74
N LEU A 131 18.72 6.57 -34.66
CA LEU A 131 18.25 7.23 -33.44
C LEU A 131 16.72 7.13 -33.34
N GLN A 132 16.01 7.14 -34.45
CA GLN A 132 14.56 6.90 -34.46
C GLN A 132 14.19 5.51 -33.94
N ASP A 133 15.02 4.49 -34.15
CA ASP A 133 14.82 3.14 -33.59
C ASP A 133 14.84 3.11 -32.04
N LEU A 134 15.35 4.15 -31.38
CA LEU A 134 15.34 4.28 -29.92
C LEU A 134 13.99 4.78 -29.38
N SER A 135 13.12 5.29 -30.24
CA SER A 135 11.78 5.71 -29.86
C SER A 135 10.88 4.48 -29.74
N GLN A 136 10.23 4.35 -28.59
CA GLN A 136 9.24 3.31 -28.33
C GLN A 136 7.85 3.97 -28.25
N PRO A 137 6.78 3.27 -28.62
CA PRO A 137 5.43 3.76 -28.36
C PRO A 137 5.17 3.83 -26.84
N VAL A 138 4.55 4.92 -26.39
CA VAL A 138 4.11 5.14 -25.01
C VAL A 138 2.87 4.27 -24.74
N GLY A 139 2.96 3.40 -23.74
CA GLY A 139 1.88 2.52 -23.28
C GLY A 139 1.69 1.16 -24.00
N ASN A 140 1.12 0.19 -23.28
CA ASN A 140 0.81 -1.17 -23.75
C ASN A 140 -0.51 -1.29 -24.55
N ASN A 141 -1.02 -0.20 -25.10
CA ASN A 141 -2.31 -0.23 -25.80
C ASN A 141 -2.15 -0.89 -27.17
N ALA A 142 -2.71 -2.10 -27.33
CA ALA A 142 -2.75 -2.84 -28.59
C ALA A 142 -3.32 -2.03 -29.78
N LEU A 143 -4.17 -1.03 -29.49
CA LEU A 143 -4.72 -0.09 -30.47
C LEU A 143 -3.68 0.92 -31.00
N ALA A 144 -2.68 1.30 -30.20
CA ALA A 144 -1.60 2.20 -30.62
C ALA A 144 -0.60 1.49 -31.55
N GLN A 145 -0.37 0.20 -31.35
CA GLN A 145 0.51 -0.61 -32.20
C GLN A 145 -0.06 -0.86 -33.61
N GLN A 146 -1.38 -0.78 -33.78
CA GLN A 146 -2.03 -1.08 -35.06
C GLN A 146 -2.27 0.16 -35.94
N GLY A 147 -2.13 1.38 -35.38
CA GLY A 147 -2.49 2.63 -36.05
C GLY A 147 -1.36 3.61 -36.34
N GLY A 148 -0.16 3.44 -35.78
CA GLY A 148 0.94 4.41 -35.97
C GLY A 148 0.72 5.78 -35.32
N PHE A 149 -0.35 5.95 -34.53
CA PHE A 149 -0.70 7.16 -33.78
C PHE A 149 -0.44 7.03 -32.27
N GLY A 150 0.48 6.15 -31.87
CA GLY A 150 0.95 6.11 -30.49
C GLY A 150 1.88 7.29 -30.22
N ALA A 151 1.70 7.98 -29.09
CA ALA A 151 2.69 8.96 -28.63
C ALA A 151 4.04 8.22 -28.51
N GLN A 152 5.12 8.83 -28.99
CA GLN A 152 6.47 8.24 -28.89
C GLN A 152 7.13 8.67 -27.59
N THR A 153 8.01 7.84 -27.05
CA THR A 153 8.74 8.14 -25.82
C THR A 153 9.74 9.29 -25.99
N VAL A 154 10.23 9.49 -27.21
CA VAL A 154 11.26 10.48 -27.55
C VAL A 154 10.85 11.20 -28.84
N ALA A 155 10.91 12.52 -28.82
CA ALA A 155 10.81 13.37 -29.99
C ALA A 155 12.21 13.69 -30.53
N PHE A 156 12.34 13.72 -31.86
CA PHE A 156 13.61 13.98 -32.54
C PHE A 156 13.50 15.25 -33.37
N THR A 157 14.50 16.13 -33.24
CA THR A 157 14.65 17.31 -34.10
C THR A 157 16.02 17.29 -34.75
N ARG A 158 16.11 17.60 -36.03
CA ARG A 158 17.35 17.61 -36.81
C ARG A 158 17.64 19.01 -37.33
N ASP A 159 18.89 19.43 -37.21
CA ASP A 159 19.45 20.62 -37.83
C ASP A 159 20.60 20.20 -38.76
N ASP A 160 20.33 20.22 -40.06
CA ASP A 160 21.26 19.85 -41.11
C ASP A 160 22.43 20.82 -41.27
N ALA A 161 22.21 22.11 -41.00
CA ALA A 161 23.23 23.14 -41.15
C ALA A 161 24.30 23.00 -40.07
N GLU A 162 23.87 22.76 -38.82
CA GLU A 162 24.75 22.60 -37.67
C GLU A 162 25.23 21.14 -37.46
N ARG A 163 24.65 20.19 -38.20
CA ARG A 163 24.87 18.74 -38.08
C ARG A 163 24.54 18.21 -36.68
N ILE A 164 23.39 18.63 -36.16
CA ILE A 164 22.92 18.31 -34.80
C ILE A 164 21.60 17.56 -34.87
N ILE A 165 21.51 16.46 -34.11
CA ILE A 165 20.26 15.77 -33.80
C ILE A 165 19.97 15.98 -32.31
N ARG A 166 18.77 16.47 -32.00
CA ARG A 166 18.26 16.69 -30.64
C ARG A 166 17.22 15.64 -30.32
N LEU A 167 17.34 15.01 -29.16
CA LEU A 167 16.37 14.07 -28.63
C LEU A 167 15.76 14.71 -27.37
N THR A 168 14.44 14.78 -27.32
CA THR A 168 13.69 15.36 -26.20
C THR A 168 12.63 14.36 -25.73
N ILE A 169 12.44 14.22 -24.42
CA ILE A 169 11.39 13.35 -23.87
C ILE A 169 10.04 14.02 -24.12
N THR A 170 9.05 13.27 -24.62
CA THR A 170 7.72 13.82 -24.90
C THR A 170 6.93 14.08 -23.60
N PRO A 171 6.00 15.05 -23.57
CA PRO A 171 5.16 15.31 -22.39
C PRO A 171 4.39 14.08 -21.92
N GLU A 172 3.90 13.25 -22.86
CA GLU A 172 3.17 12.01 -22.56
C GLU A 172 4.08 10.97 -21.88
N ALA A 173 5.34 10.87 -22.31
CA ALA A 173 6.32 10.00 -21.68
C ALA A 173 6.71 10.49 -20.28
N LEU A 174 6.77 11.81 -20.07
CA LEU A 174 7.03 12.38 -18.74
C LEU A 174 5.90 12.04 -17.76
N ASP A 175 4.64 12.10 -18.16
CA ASP A 175 3.50 11.73 -17.30
C ASP A 175 3.50 10.22 -16.96
N GLU A 176 3.84 9.36 -17.93
CA GLU A 176 4.00 7.92 -17.68
C GLU A 176 5.15 7.65 -16.70
N ILE A 177 6.31 8.28 -16.91
CA ILE A 177 7.47 8.18 -16.01
C ILE A 177 7.05 8.65 -14.61
N GLN A 178 6.43 9.81 -14.48
CA GLN A 178 5.94 10.33 -13.21
C GLN A 178 5.00 9.36 -12.49
N THR A 179 3.97 8.86 -13.18
CA THR A 179 3.01 7.93 -12.58
C THR A 179 3.67 6.61 -12.19
N ARG A 180 4.59 6.08 -13.02
CA ARG A 180 5.35 4.86 -12.73
C ARG A 180 6.26 5.06 -11.52
N THR A 181 7.04 6.14 -11.47
CA THR A 181 7.96 6.46 -10.38
C THR A 181 7.21 6.59 -9.06
N VAL A 182 6.10 7.35 -9.02
CA VAL A 182 5.31 7.50 -7.79
C VAL A 182 4.73 6.16 -7.33
N THR A 183 4.24 5.33 -8.26
CA THR A 183 3.70 4.00 -7.94
C THR A 183 4.78 3.06 -7.41
N GLN A 184 5.97 3.09 -8.01
CA GLN A 184 7.13 2.32 -7.55
C GLN A 184 7.60 2.79 -6.17
N SER A 185 7.70 4.10 -5.93
CA SER A 185 8.04 4.66 -4.62
C SER A 185 7.04 4.21 -3.54
N ILE A 186 5.73 4.23 -3.84
CA ILE A 186 4.70 3.72 -2.91
C ILE A 186 4.96 2.26 -2.53
N GLU A 187 5.32 1.43 -3.51
CA GLU A 187 5.57 0.00 -3.28
C GLU A 187 6.84 -0.25 -2.48
N VAL A 188 7.92 0.51 -2.75
CA VAL A 188 9.16 0.45 -1.95
C VAL A 188 8.89 0.90 -0.51
N ILE A 189 8.19 2.02 -0.33
CA ILE A 189 7.80 2.52 1.01
C ILE A 189 6.96 1.47 1.75
N ARG A 190 6.02 0.82 1.07
CA ARG A 190 5.19 -0.23 1.66
C ARG A 190 6.03 -1.38 2.18
N ARG A 191 6.92 -1.93 1.35
CA ARG A 191 7.81 -3.03 1.77
C ARG A 191 8.66 -2.65 2.97
N ARG A 192 9.25 -1.44 2.99
CA ARG A 192 10.07 -0.96 4.11
C ARG A 192 9.29 -0.88 5.42
N ILE A 193 8.08 -0.32 5.38
CA ILE A 193 7.29 -0.16 6.60
C ILE A 193 6.74 -1.52 7.06
N ASP A 194 6.27 -2.37 6.13
CA ASP A 194 5.76 -3.71 6.47
C ASP A 194 6.83 -4.58 7.14
N GLU A 195 8.08 -4.51 6.67
CA GLU A 195 9.20 -5.28 7.24
C GLU A 195 9.63 -4.83 8.64
N THR A 196 9.37 -3.58 9.02
CA THR A 196 9.60 -3.11 10.40
C THR A 196 8.57 -3.61 11.40
N GLY A 197 7.51 -4.30 10.95
CA GLY A 197 6.43 -4.81 11.80
C GLY A 197 5.51 -3.72 12.35
N LEU A 198 5.57 -2.50 11.81
CA LEU A 198 4.64 -1.42 12.15
C LEU A 198 3.25 -1.76 11.63
N THR A 199 2.24 -1.62 12.48
CA THR A 199 0.88 -2.08 12.15
C THR A 199 0.18 -1.14 11.18
N GLU A 200 -0.08 -1.65 9.97
CA GLU A 200 -1.01 -1.14 8.95
C GLU A 200 -0.81 0.35 8.57
N PRO A 201 0.33 0.70 7.93
CA PRO A 201 0.54 2.03 7.41
C PRO A 201 -0.45 2.35 6.27
N THR A 202 -0.99 3.56 6.25
CA THR A 202 -1.71 4.05 5.07
C THR A 202 -0.73 4.76 4.16
N ILE A 203 -0.40 4.12 3.04
CA ILE A 203 0.47 4.67 2.01
C ILE A 203 -0.35 4.87 0.74
N ALA A 204 -0.47 6.10 0.28
CA ALA A 204 -1.30 6.45 -0.86
C ALA A 204 -0.69 7.60 -1.66
N ARG A 205 -0.99 7.65 -2.96
CA ARG A 205 -0.69 8.81 -3.81
C ARG A 205 -1.54 10.01 -3.36
N GLN A 206 -0.92 11.17 -3.25
CA GLN A 206 -1.57 12.45 -2.96
C GLN A 206 -1.24 13.46 -4.06
N GLY A 207 -2.15 13.68 -5.01
CA GLY A 207 -1.86 14.51 -6.19
C GLY A 207 -0.89 13.84 -7.16
N ASP A 208 -0.14 14.63 -7.93
CA ASP A 208 0.59 14.09 -9.08
C ASP A 208 1.96 13.53 -8.72
N ASN A 209 2.70 14.16 -7.79
CA ASN A 209 4.08 13.79 -7.43
C ASN A 209 4.29 13.55 -5.92
N ARG A 210 3.23 13.39 -5.12
CA ARG A 210 3.37 13.20 -3.66
C ARG A 210 2.84 11.86 -3.18
N VAL A 211 3.45 11.39 -2.10
CA VAL A 211 3.10 10.17 -1.40
C VAL A 211 2.76 10.50 0.05
N LEU A 212 1.52 10.21 0.44
CA LEU A 212 1.03 10.25 1.81
C LEU A 212 1.43 8.96 2.52
N VAL A 213 2.06 9.10 3.69
CA VAL A 213 2.45 7.99 4.58
C VAL A 213 1.90 8.29 5.97
N GLN A 214 0.99 7.47 6.46
CA GLN A 214 0.47 7.55 7.83
C GLN A 214 0.80 6.26 8.57
N VAL A 215 1.48 6.40 9.71
CA VAL A 215 1.89 5.27 10.54
C VAL A 215 1.25 5.42 11.92
N PRO A 216 0.14 4.71 12.19
CA PRO A 216 -0.49 4.70 13.50
C PRO A 216 0.43 4.09 14.56
N GLY A 217 0.45 4.67 15.76
CA GLY A 217 1.19 4.14 16.91
C GLY A 217 2.69 4.50 16.95
N GLU A 218 3.28 4.99 15.87
CA GLU A 218 4.67 5.50 15.86
C GLU A 218 4.67 7.02 16.08
N ALA A 219 5.11 7.44 17.27
CA ALA A 219 5.08 8.84 17.67
C ALA A 219 6.28 9.65 17.17
N ASN A 220 7.32 8.99 16.63
CA ASN A 220 8.52 9.66 16.11
C ASN A 220 8.52 9.68 14.56
N PRO A 221 8.15 10.81 13.92
CA PRO A 221 8.17 10.92 12.47
C PRO A 221 9.58 10.81 11.88
N GLN A 222 10.62 11.23 12.62
CA GLN A 222 11.99 11.24 12.11
C GLN A 222 12.46 9.82 11.79
N ARG A 223 12.14 8.85 12.66
CA ARG A 223 12.45 7.43 12.42
C ARG A 223 11.84 6.93 11.11
N ILE A 224 10.61 7.34 10.80
CA ILE A 224 9.95 6.97 9.54
C ILE A 224 10.59 7.68 8.35
N ILE A 225 10.94 8.96 8.49
CA ILE A 225 11.67 9.69 7.45
C ILE A 225 12.99 9.02 7.15
N ASP A 226 13.78 8.64 8.17
CA ASP A 226 15.07 8.00 7.99
C ASP A 226 14.93 6.64 7.29
N LEU A 227 13.96 5.83 7.73
CA LEU A 227 13.65 4.53 7.10
C LEU A 227 13.23 4.68 5.64
N VAL A 228 12.36 5.64 5.36
CA VAL A 228 11.80 5.85 4.02
C VAL A 228 12.80 6.53 3.09
N ASN A 229 13.61 7.47 3.58
CA ASN A 229 14.47 8.30 2.74
C ASN A 229 15.88 7.71 2.54
N THR A 230 16.24 6.63 3.23
CA THR A 230 17.49 5.92 2.96
C THR A 230 17.44 5.33 1.56
N THR A 231 18.17 5.88 0.60
CA THR A 231 18.36 5.19 -0.68
C THR A 231 19.03 3.85 -0.36
N ALA A 232 18.63 2.76 -1.00
CA ALA A 232 19.19 1.43 -0.75
C ALA A 232 19.78 0.90 -2.06
N ARG A 233 20.48 1.78 -2.79
CA ARG A 233 20.92 1.49 -4.15
C ARG A 233 22.16 0.62 -4.09
N MET A 234 21.94 -0.68 -4.28
CA MET A 234 23.01 -1.67 -4.29
C MET A 234 23.49 -1.92 -5.72
N THR A 235 24.77 -1.68 -6.00
CA THR A 235 25.37 -1.95 -7.31
C THR A 235 26.66 -2.75 -7.18
N PHE A 236 26.95 -3.55 -8.20
CA PHE A 236 28.13 -4.41 -8.21
C PHE A 236 29.12 -3.95 -9.27
N HIS A 237 30.36 -3.68 -8.86
CA HIS A 237 31.39 -3.12 -9.73
C HIS A 237 32.67 -3.95 -9.69
N LEU A 238 33.40 -3.98 -10.80
CA LEU A 238 34.75 -4.56 -10.80
C LEU A 238 35.75 -3.55 -10.24
N VAL A 239 36.59 -4.01 -9.32
CA VAL A 239 37.70 -3.21 -8.82
C VAL A 239 38.79 -3.13 -9.88
N ASP A 240 39.34 -1.94 -10.07
CA ASP A 240 40.51 -1.69 -10.89
C ASP A 240 41.75 -1.56 -10.00
N SER A 241 42.53 -2.64 -9.91
CA SER A 241 43.76 -2.68 -9.13
C SER A 241 44.96 -1.99 -9.81
N THR A 242 44.80 -1.46 -11.02
CA THR A 242 45.89 -0.77 -11.74
C THR A 242 46.02 0.69 -11.31
N VAL A 243 44.99 1.25 -10.68
CA VAL A 243 44.99 2.63 -10.19
C VAL A 243 45.67 2.68 -8.82
N THR A 244 46.71 3.50 -8.72
CA THR A 244 47.33 3.84 -7.43
C THR A 244 46.56 5.00 -6.80
N ILE A 245 46.13 4.81 -5.55
CA ILE A 245 45.29 5.77 -4.81
C ILE A 245 46.09 6.18 -3.57
N ASP A 246 46.16 7.48 -3.30
CA ASP A 246 46.80 7.97 -2.08
C ASP A 246 45.88 7.80 -0.86
N ALA A 247 46.43 8.01 0.34
CA ALA A 247 45.67 7.87 1.59
C ALA A 247 44.54 8.91 1.75
N SER A 248 44.46 9.91 0.87
CA SER A 248 43.43 10.95 0.84
C SER A 248 42.38 10.71 -0.25
N GLY A 249 42.42 9.59 -0.95
CA GLY A 249 41.45 9.23 -1.99
C GLY A 249 41.73 9.84 -3.37
N ASN A 250 42.88 10.51 -3.56
CA ASN A 250 43.24 11.09 -4.85
C ASN A 250 44.07 10.08 -5.67
N GLY A 251 43.73 9.98 -6.96
CA GLY A 251 44.43 9.15 -7.93
C GLY A 251 44.07 9.56 -9.34
N ARG A 252 44.98 9.33 -10.30
CA ARG A 252 44.67 9.54 -11.72
C ARG A 252 43.90 8.34 -12.24
N THR A 253 42.61 8.52 -12.48
CA THR A 253 41.74 7.46 -13.03
C THR A 253 41.68 7.51 -14.55
N PRO A 254 41.81 6.36 -15.24
CA PRO A 254 41.43 6.24 -16.65
C PRO A 254 39.95 6.61 -16.88
N PRO A 255 39.54 6.96 -18.11
CA PRO A 255 38.14 7.19 -18.44
C PRO A 255 37.28 5.97 -18.08
N GLY A 256 36.20 6.18 -17.32
CA GLY A 256 35.29 5.11 -16.90
C GLY A 256 35.66 4.42 -15.58
N VAL A 257 36.64 4.91 -14.84
CA VAL A 257 36.98 4.48 -13.47
C VAL A 257 36.65 5.60 -12.48
N VAL A 258 36.18 5.24 -11.27
CA VAL A 258 35.85 6.15 -10.17
C VAL A 258 36.52 5.64 -8.91
N ILE A 259 37.03 6.55 -8.08
CA ILE A 259 37.55 6.22 -6.75
C ILE A 259 36.43 6.44 -5.75
N MET A 260 36.22 5.46 -4.87
CA MET A 260 35.11 5.46 -3.92
C MET A 260 35.61 5.10 -2.51
N PRO A 261 35.07 5.73 -1.45
CA PRO A 261 35.39 5.38 -0.08
C PRO A 261 34.83 3.99 0.28
N THR A 262 35.49 3.34 1.23
CA THR A 262 35.04 2.10 1.87
C THR A 262 34.35 2.44 3.19
N GLU A 263 33.29 1.72 3.53
CA GLU A 263 32.52 1.94 4.77
C GLU A 263 33.38 1.75 6.03
N ARG A 264 34.35 0.82 6.00
CA ARG A 264 35.18 0.52 7.17
C ARG A 264 36.23 1.60 7.43
N PRO A 265 36.27 2.19 8.64
CA PRO A 265 37.30 3.14 9.01
C PRO A 265 38.70 2.53 8.91
N GLY A 266 39.57 3.13 8.10
CA GLY A 266 40.97 2.71 7.92
C GLY A 266 41.23 1.77 6.75
N GLU A 267 40.20 1.33 6.01
CA GLU A 267 40.41 0.69 4.70
C GLU A 267 40.73 1.76 3.63
N PRO A 268 41.69 1.49 2.71
CA PRO A 268 42.02 2.43 1.65
C PRO A 268 40.87 2.51 0.65
N TRP A 269 40.67 3.72 0.11
CA TRP A 269 39.73 3.96 -0.97
C TRP A 269 40.05 3.04 -2.15
N LEU A 270 39.04 2.59 -2.88
CA LEU A 270 39.20 1.66 -4.00
C LEU A 270 38.75 2.31 -5.30
N ALA A 271 39.47 2.01 -6.37
CA ALA A 271 39.07 2.38 -7.72
C ALA A 271 38.17 1.26 -8.27
N ILE A 272 37.00 1.65 -8.76
CA ILE A 272 36.03 0.74 -9.36
C ILE A 272 35.66 1.22 -10.76
N GLN A 273 35.27 0.29 -11.62
CA GLN A 273 34.71 0.64 -12.92
C GLN A 273 33.37 1.35 -12.71
N ARG A 274 33.17 2.49 -13.37
CA ARG A 274 31.93 3.29 -13.28
C ARG A 274 30.69 2.50 -13.67
N ARG A 275 30.84 1.60 -14.65
CA ARG A 275 29.76 0.73 -15.11
C ARG A 275 29.47 -0.34 -14.06
N ALA A 276 28.23 -0.38 -13.59
CA ALA A 276 27.73 -1.51 -12.80
C ALA A 276 27.63 -2.77 -13.68
N MET A 277 28.12 -3.88 -13.15
CA MET A 277 28.03 -5.20 -13.80
C MET A 277 26.68 -5.86 -13.54
N VAL A 278 26.13 -5.63 -12.34
CA VAL A 278 24.82 -6.11 -11.89
C VAL A 278 24.22 -5.02 -11.00
N ASP A 279 22.91 -4.80 -11.14
CA ASP A 279 22.13 -3.87 -10.32
C ASP A 279 21.29 -4.65 -9.29
N GLY A 280 21.12 -4.05 -8.12
CA GLY A 280 20.32 -4.55 -7.00
C GLY A 280 18.82 -4.56 -7.28
N GLU A 281 18.35 -3.90 -8.34
CA GLU A 281 16.96 -4.00 -8.80
C GLU A 281 16.50 -5.44 -9.06
N ASN A 282 17.43 -6.34 -9.38
CA ASN A 282 17.14 -7.76 -9.65
C ASN A 282 17.17 -8.64 -8.39
N LEU A 283 17.26 -8.06 -7.19
CA LEU A 283 17.23 -8.79 -5.93
C LEU A 283 15.81 -9.25 -5.62
N THR A 284 15.69 -10.50 -5.17
CA THR A 284 14.41 -11.12 -4.78
C THR A 284 14.28 -11.31 -3.28
N ASN A 285 15.40 -11.54 -2.60
CA ASN A 285 15.43 -11.79 -1.16
C ASN A 285 16.81 -11.45 -0.60
N ALA A 286 16.83 -10.88 0.59
CA ALA A 286 17.97 -10.60 1.45
C ALA A 286 17.60 -10.99 2.89
N SER A 287 18.50 -11.66 3.58
CA SER A 287 18.28 -12.09 4.96
C SER A 287 19.56 -12.00 5.78
N ALA A 288 19.43 -11.55 7.02
CA ALA A 288 20.51 -11.60 7.99
C ALA A 288 20.68 -13.04 8.49
N THR A 289 21.88 -13.59 8.34
CA THR A 289 22.23 -14.94 8.81
C THR A 289 23.58 -14.90 9.52
N ALA A 290 23.94 -16.00 10.17
CA ALA A 290 25.25 -16.15 10.79
C ALA A 290 26.08 -17.17 10.01
N GLN A 291 27.24 -16.75 9.50
CA GLN A 291 28.21 -17.65 8.88
C GLN A 291 29.48 -17.67 9.73
N ASN A 292 29.88 -18.87 10.18
CA ASN A 292 31.04 -19.04 11.07
C ASN A 292 30.98 -18.20 12.36
N GLY A 293 29.78 -17.94 12.88
CA GLY A 293 29.56 -17.11 14.07
C GLY A 293 29.64 -15.59 13.83
N GLN A 294 29.83 -15.14 12.59
CA GLN A 294 29.76 -13.73 12.21
C GLN A 294 28.44 -13.44 11.49
N PRO A 295 27.75 -12.34 11.80
CA PRO A 295 26.55 -11.92 11.09
C PRO A 295 26.91 -11.47 9.67
N VAL A 296 26.16 -11.96 8.70
CA VAL A 296 26.33 -11.68 7.27
C VAL A 296 24.96 -11.49 6.61
N VAL A 297 24.91 -10.76 5.50
CA VAL A 297 23.68 -10.60 4.73
C VAL A 297 23.73 -11.52 3.52
N GLN A 298 22.87 -12.53 3.50
CA GLN A 298 22.70 -13.41 2.35
C GLN A 298 21.66 -12.82 1.40
N PHE A 299 21.99 -12.73 0.11
CA PHE A 299 21.09 -12.21 -0.91
C PHE A 299 20.90 -13.21 -2.06
N GLN A 300 19.78 -13.06 -2.78
CA GLN A 300 19.39 -13.89 -3.91
C GLN A 300 18.82 -13.01 -5.04
N PHE A 301 19.35 -13.21 -6.25
CA PHE A 301 18.82 -12.60 -7.46
C PHE A 301 17.67 -13.39 -8.08
N ASP A 302 16.87 -12.69 -8.90
CA ASP A 302 15.95 -13.30 -9.84
C ASP A 302 16.69 -14.01 -10.99
N THR A 303 15.94 -14.50 -11.98
CA THR A 303 16.53 -15.25 -13.11
C THR A 303 17.42 -14.37 -13.99
N ALA A 304 17.05 -13.11 -14.20
CA ALA A 304 17.80 -12.18 -15.04
C ALA A 304 19.11 -11.75 -14.36
N GLY A 305 19.03 -11.35 -13.09
CA GLY A 305 20.14 -11.01 -12.23
C GLY A 305 21.10 -12.19 -12.02
N ALA A 306 20.58 -13.40 -11.79
CA ALA A 306 21.41 -14.60 -11.64
C ALA A 306 22.24 -14.89 -12.91
N THR A 307 21.64 -14.68 -14.09
CA THR A 307 22.34 -14.86 -15.38
C THR A 307 23.41 -13.78 -15.58
N ALA A 308 23.09 -12.52 -15.29
CA ALA A 308 24.03 -11.41 -15.38
C ALA A 308 25.21 -11.58 -14.41
N PHE A 309 24.91 -11.93 -13.16
CA PHE A 309 25.88 -12.21 -12.11
C PHE A 309 26.76 -13.43 -12.41
N GLY A 310 26.15 -14.51 -12.92
CA GLY A 310 26.88 -15.69 -13.37
C GLY A 310 27.84 -15.37 -14.52
N ARG A 311 27.42 -14.56 -15.49
CA ARG A 311 28.29 -14.11 -16.59
C ARG A 311 29.42 -13.22 -16.09
N ALA A 312 29.10 -12.25 -15.23
CA ALA A 312 30.08 -11.33 -14.66
C ALA A 312 31.14 -12.05 -13.84
N THR A 313 30.74 -13.00 -12.97
CA THR A 313 31.67 -13.78 -12.14
C THR A 313 32.50 -14.76 -12.96
N SER A 314 31.90 -15.43 -13.96
CA SER A 314 32.60 -16.38 -14.83
C SER A 314 33.75 -15.73 -15.63
N GLN A 315 33.56 -14.49 -16.05
CA GLN A 315 34.55 -13.76 -16.86
C GLN A 315 35.65 -13.08 -16.02
N ASN A 316 35.49 -13.01 -14.69
CA ASN A 316 36.33 -12.19 -13.80
C ASN A 316 36.85 -12.96 -12.59
N VAL A 317 37.03 -14.27 -12.69
CA VAL A 317 37.62 -15.10 -11.63
C VAL A 317 39.02 -14.58 -11.25
N GLY A 318 39.29 -14.47 -9.95
CA GLY A 318 40.53 -13.93 -9.39
C GLY A 318 40.54 -12.41 -9.21
N ARG A 319 39.54 -11.68 -9.72
CA ARG A 319 39.42 -10.22 -9.53
C ARG A 319 38.56 -9.90 -8.31
N ARG A 320 38.77 -8.70 -7.74
CA ARG A 320 37.92 -8.16 -6.67
C ARG A 320 36.63 -7.59 -7.26
N PHE A 321 35.53 -7.88 -6.59
CA PHE A 321 34.18 -7.48 -6.99
C PHE A 321 33.59 -6.64 -5.86
N ALA A 322 33.53 -5.33 -6.08
CA ALA A 322 33.02 -4.37 -5.11
C ALA A 322 31.49 -4.38 -5.09
N ILE A 323 30.97 -4.40 -3.87
CA ILE A 323 29.56 -4.21 -3.54
C ILE A 323 29.43 -2.78 -3.02
N VAL A 324 28.72 -1.95 -3.75
CA VAL A 324 28.49 -0.54 -3.46
C VAL A 324 27.06 -0.39 -2.98
N LEU A 325 26.88 0.38 -1.91
CA LEU A 325 25.59 0.83 -1.41
C LEU A 325 25.66 2.35 -1.23
N ASP A 326 24.82 3.09 -1.94
CA ASP A 326 24.74 4.56 -1.89
C ASP A 326 26.11 5.26 -1.98
N ASP A 327 26.88 4.92 -3.01
CA ASP A 327 28.23 5.45 -3.28
C ASP A 327 29.29 5.14 -2.21
N MET A 328 29.05 4.15 -1.35
CA MET A 328 30.05 3.60 -0.42
C MET A 328 30.28 2.11 -0.67
N ILE A 329 31.55 1.70 -0.67
CA ILE A 329 31.92 0.29 -0.81
C ILE A 329 31.75 -0.41 0.55
N ILE A 330 30.77 -1.31 0.63
CA ILE A 330 30.47 -2.11 1.83
C ILE A 330 31.45 -3.29 1.92
N SER A 331 31.67 -3.99 0.80
CA SER A 331 32.66 -5.06 0.72
C SER A 331 33.23 -5.20 -0.68
N ALA A 332 34.45 -5.73 -0.80
CA ALA A 332 35.06 -6.01 -2.09
C ALA A 332 35.77 -7.38 -2.09
N PRO A 333 35.00 -8.49 -2.00
CA PRO A 333 35.52 -9.85 -2.01
C PRO A 333 36.19 -10.21 -3.34
N THR A 334 37.06 -11.22 -3.29
CA THR A 334 37.68 -11.78 -4.51
C THR A 334 36.82 -12.92 -5.06
N ILE A 335 36.55 -12.91 -6.35
CA ILE A 335 35.80 -13.98 -7.03
C ILE A 335 36.69 -15.24 -7.08
N ARG A 336 36.37 -16.25 -6.26
CA ARG A 336 37.16 -17.51 -6.20
C ARG A 336 36.76 -18.51 -7.28
N SER A 337 35.47 -18.58 -7.57
CA SER A 337 34.87 -19.47 -8.57
C SER A 337 33.67 -18.78 -9.22
N PRO A 338 33.27 -19.20 -10.44
CA PRO A 338 32.03 -18.73 -11.05
C PRO A 338 30.82 -19.00 -10.15
N ILE A 339 29.94 -18.01 -9.97
CA ILE A 339 28.73 -18.14 -9.15
C ILE A 339 27.51 -18.21 -10.06
N LEU A 340 27.09 -19.42 -10.38
CA LEU A 340 25.97 -19.66 -11.31
C LEU A 340 24.61 -19.79 -10.60
N GLY A 341 24.59 -19.86 -9.27
CA GLY A 341 23.38 -20.04 -8.45
C GLY A 341 22.61 -18.75 -8.14
N GLY A 342 23.11 -17.58 -8.52
CA GLY A 342 22.43 -16.30 -8.30
C GLY A 342 22.32 -15.84 -6.84
N SER A 343 22.94 -16.54 -5.90
CA SER A 343 23.05 -16.13 -4.50
C SER A 343 24.46 -15.68 -4.14
N GLY A 344 24.55 -14.79 -3.15
CA GLY A 344 25.81 -14.37 -2.55
C GLY A 344 25.65 -14.00 -1.09
N VAL A 345 26.78 -13.69 -0.47
CA VAL A 345 26.85 -13.25 0.92
C VAL A 345 27.67 -11.97 0.96
N ILE A 346 27.17 -10.97 1.68
CA ILE A 346 27.88 -9.73 1.99
C ILE A 346 28.56 -9.95 3.34
N GLU A 347 29.89 -10.01 3.30
CA GLU A 347 30.71 -10.09 4.49
C GLU A 347 31.09 -8.66 4.93
N GLY A 348 30.76 -8.33 6.17
CA GLY A 348 31.01 -7.05 6.82
C GLY A 348 31.16 -7.31 8.31
N GLY A 349 31.91 -6.50 9.04
CA GLY A 349 31.94 -6.56 10.50
C GLY A 349 30.62 -6.11 11.12
N PHE A 350 29.50 -6.64 10.64
CA PHE A 350 28.15 -6.26 11.01
C PHE A 350 27.85 -6.70 12.45
N THR A 351 26.88 -6.05 13.06
CA THR A 351 26.09 -6.60 14.17
C THR A 351 24.85 -7.29 13.61
N TYR A 352 24.20 -8.17 14.38
CA TYR A 352 22.93 -8.79 13.97
C TYR A 352 21.86 -7.74 13.62
N GLU A 353 21.82 -6.63 14.36
CA GLU A 353 20.91 -5.51 14.11
C GLU A 353 21.22 -4.83 12.76
N SER A 354 22.46 -4.41 12.53
CA SER A 354 22.85 -3.77 11.26
C SER A 354 22.69 -4.68 10.04
N ALA A 355 22.91 -6.00 10.20
CA ALA A 355 22.69 -6.97 9.14
C ALA A 355 21.20 -7.13 8.83
N ASN A 356 20.34 -7.09 9.85
CA ASN A 356 18.89 -7.13 9.69
C ASN A 356 18.38 -5.86 9.01
N ASP A 357 18.83 -4.68 9.44
CA ASP A 357 18.44 -3.41 8.85
C ASP A 357 18.86 -3.33 7.37
N LEU A 358 20.09 -3.76 7.05
CA LEU A 358 20.54 -3.86 5.67
C LEU A 358 19.71 -4.86 4.85
N ALA A 359 19.39 -6.03 5.41
CA ALA A 359 18.54 -7.01 4.74
C ALA A 359 17.16 -6.42 4.42
N ILE A 360 16.57 -5.65 5.35
CA ILE A 360 15.29 -4.98 5.15
C ILE A 360 15.36 -3.97 3.99
N LEU A 361 16.41 -3.15 3.98
CA LEU A 361 16.62 -2.17 2.92
C LEU A 361 16.79 -2.83 1.54
N LEU A 362 17.50 -3.96 1.47
CA LEU A 362 17.72 -4.70 0.22
C LEU A 362 16.46 -5.41 -0.29
N ASN A 363 15.60 -5.94 0.60
CA ASN A 363 14.31 -6.55 0.22
C ASN A 363 13.31 -5.53 -0.33
N ALA A 364 13.28 -4.35 0.29
CA ALA A 364 12.44 -3.26 -0.17
C ALA A 364 12.84 -2.75 -1.57
N GLY A 365 14.14 -2.81 -1.88
CA GLY A 365 14.71 -2.31 -3.11
C GLY A 365 15.10 -0.83 -3.06
N ALA A 366 15.76 -0.38 -4.12
CA ALA A 366 16.14 1.02 -4.28
C ALA A 366 14.90 1.88 -4.54
N LEU A 367 14.88 3.09 -3.97
CA LEU A 367 13.91 4.10 -4.36
C LEU A 367 14.21 4.56 -5.79
N PRO A 368 13.18 4.72 -6.64
CA PRO A 368 13.38 5.18 -8.02
C PRO A 368 13.75 6.68 -8.10
N ALA A 369 13.52 7.43 -7.03
CA ALA A 369 13.84 8.85 -6.89
C ALA A 369 13.97 9.22 -5.41
N SER A 370 14.72 10.28 -5.10
CA SER A 370 14.77 10.83 -3.76
C SER A 370 13.41 11.38 -3.28
N LEU A 371 13.20 11.37 -1.97
CA LEU A 371 11.94 11.81 -1.33
C LEU A 371 12.21 13.00 -0.42
N THR A 372 11.46 14.09 -0.61
CA THR A 372 11.56 15.27 0.25
C THR A 372 10.30 15.38 1.13
N PRO A 373 10.42 15.41 2.47
CA PRO A 373 9.25 15.56 3.33
C PRO A 373 8.72 16.99 3.25
N VAL A 374 7.56 17.17 2.61
CA VAL A 374 6.90 18.48 2.46
C VAL A 374 5.89 18.78 3.57
N GLU A 375 5.37 17.75 4.22
CA GLU A 375 4.49 17.89 5.38
C GLU A 375 4.85 16.86 6.44
N GLN A 376 4.98 17.33 7.69
CA GLN A 376 5.23 16.48 8.85
C GLN A 376 4.27 16.88 9.97
N ARG A 377 3.37 15.98 10.34
CA ARG A 377 2.43 16.15 11.45
C ARG A 377 2.52 14.94 12.36
N THR A 378 2.53 15.20 13.66
CA THR A 378 2.43 14.15 14.67
C THR A 378 1.11 14.31 15.39
N VAL A 379 0.32 13.24 15.46
CA VAL A 379 -0.88 13.20 16.29
C VAL A 379 -0.49 12.52 17.60
N THR A 380 -0.63 13.22 18.73
CA THR A 380 -0.34 12.63 20.02
C THR A 380 -1.49 11.71 20.46
N ALA A 381 -1.14 10.58 21.08
CA ALA A 381 -2.12 9.61 21.56
C ALA A 381 -3.15 10.20 22.55
N GLY A 382 -2.80 11.29 23.25
CA GLY A 382 -3.71 11.98 24.18
C GLY A 382 -4.94 12.59 23.50
N LEU A 383 -4.76 13.25 22.34
CA LEU A 383 -5.88 13.81 21.57
C LEU A 383 -6.83 12.72 21.07
N GLY A 384 -6.27 11.58 20.65
CA GLY A 384 -7.04 10.41 20.25
C GLY A 384 -7.85 9.82 21.40
N GLN A 385 -7.25 9.69 22.59
CA GLN A 385 -7.95 9.12 23.75
C GLN A 385 -9.16 9.96 24.19
N ASP A 386 -9.03 11.28 24.21
CA ASP A 386 -10.14 12.18 24.54
C ASP A 386 -11.27 12.10 23.50
N GLN A 387 -10.90 12.01 22.22
CA GLN A 387 -11.86 11.83 21.14
C GLN A 387 -12.56 10.45 21.19
N ILE A 388 -11.84 9.38 21.53
CA ILE A 388 -12.45 8.05 21.74
C ILE A 388 -13.46 8.12 22.88
N ARG A 389 -13.13 8.76 24.00
CA ARG A 389 -14.04 8.90 25.14
C ARG A 389 -15.30 9.68 24.76
N ALA A 390 -15.14 10.83 24.11
CA ALA A 390 -16.27 11.66 23.66
C ALA A 390 -17.13 10.92 22.62
N GLY A 391 -16.51 10.26 21.65
CA GLY A 391 -17.20 9.48 20.62
C GLY A 391 -17.96 8.28 21.22
N THR A 392 -17.33 7.54 22.14
CA THR A 392 -17.98 6.42 22.84
C THR A 392 -19.17 6.90 23.67
N LEU A 393 -19.02 8.02 24.39
CA LEU A 393 -20.11 8.62 25.14
C LEU A 393 -21.27 9.03 24.21
N ALA A 394 -20.98 9.66 23.08
CA ALA A 394 -21.99 10.05 22.09
C ALA A 394 -22.74 8.84 21.51
N VAL A 395 -22.02 7.75 21.19
CA VAL A 395 -22.62 6.49 20.73
C VAL A 395 -23.54 5.91 21.80
N VAL A 396 -23.10 5.82 23.05
CA VAL A 396 -23.91 5.24 24.14
C VAL A 396 -25.16 6.08 24.41
N VAL A 397 -25.03 7.40 24.50
CA VAL A 397 -26.18 8.30 24.74
C VAL A 397 -27.16 8.24 23.57
N GLY A 398 -26.67 8.30 22.32
CA GLY A 398 -27.52 8.20 21.13
C GLY A 398 -28.23 6.85 21.03
N PHE A 399 -27.50 5.76 21.30
CA PHE A 399 -28.05 4.40 21.30
C PHE A 399 -29.15 4.22 22.36
N LEU A 400 -28.93 4.71 23.59
CA LEU A 400 -29.94 4.66 24.66
C LEU A 400 -31.17 5.50 24.33
N ALA A 401 -30.99 6.72 23.79
CA ALA A 401 -32.09 7.57 23.37
C ALA A 401 -32.96 6.90 22.30
N VAL A 402 -32.33 6.26 21.31
CA VAL A 402 -33.01 5.50 20.26
C VAL A 402 -33.76 4.30 20.83
N ILE A 403 -33.17 3.54 21.75
CA ILE A 403 -33.84 2.41 22.44
C ILE A 403 -35.11 2.88 23.15
N ILE A 404 -35.01 3.96 23.93
CA ILE A 404 -36.13 4.52 24.68
C ILE A 404 -37.23 4.98 23.73
N PHE A 405 -36.86 5.70 22.67
CA PHE A 405 -37.80 6.14 21.64
C PHE A 405 -38.54 4.97 21.00
N MET A 406 -37.83 3.91 20.60
CA MET A 406 -38.44 2.76 19.94
C MET A 406 -39.40 2.00 20.86
N LEU A 407 -39.04 1.84 22.15
CA LEU A 407 -39.94 1.23 23.13
C LEU A 407 -41.19 2.08 23.37
N ALA A 408 -41.01 3.40 23.50
CA ALA A 408 -42.11 4.32 23.76
C ALA A 408 -43.08 4.47 22.57
N ALA A 409 -42.56 4.47 21.34
CA ALA A 409 -43.35 4.70 20.14
C ALA A 409 -43.99 3.42 19.57
N TYR A 410 -43.34 2.26 19.71
CA TYR A 410 -43.74 1.02 19.03
C TYR A 410 -43.97 -0.19 19.96
N GLY A 411 -43.85 -0.03 21.28
CA GLY A 411 -44.15 -1.09 22.25
C GLY A 411 -43.39 -2.40 21.98
N VAL A 412 -44.12 -3.49 21.71
CA VAL A 412 -43.53 -4.82 21.44
C VAL A 412 -42.69 -4.83 20.17
N PHE A 413 -43.12 -4.11 19.13
CA PHE A 413 -42.33 -3.96 17.90
C PHE A 413 -41.04 -3.17 18.16
N GLY A 414 -41.07 -2.23 19.10
CA GLY A 414 -39.88 -1.52 19.60
C GLY A 414 -38.82 -2.48 20.17
N VAL A 415 -39.25 -3.50 20.92
CA VAL A 415 -38.34 -4.52 21.48
C VAL A 415 -37.61 -5.27 20.35
N PHE A 416 -38.33 -5.69 19.30
CA PHE A 416 -37.72 -6.40 18.16
C PHE A 416 -36.72 -5.52 17.40
N SER A 417 -37.04 -4.23 17.24
CA SER A 417 -36.10 -3.27 16.64
C SER A 417 -34.84 -3.09 17.47
N ASN A 418 -34.96 -3.04 18.80
CA ASN A 418 -33.80 -2.88 19.66
C ASN A 418 -32.88 -4.11 19.64
N ILE A 419 -33.44 -5.32 19.58
CA ILE A 419 -32.67 -6.54 19.38
C ILE A 419 -31.97 -6.52 18.01
N ALA A 420 -32.69 -6.12 16.96
CA ALA A 420 -32.11 -6.00 15.62
C ALA A 420 -31.00 -4.94 15.55
N LEU A 421 -31.17 -3.82 16.25
CA LEU A 421 -30.17 -2.75 16.36
C LEU A 421 -28.91 -3.21 17.09
N LEU A 422 -29.06 -3.93 18.20
CA LEU A 422 -27.93 -4.49 18.94
C LEU A 422 -27.17 -5.52 18.11
N ALA A 423 -27.90 -6.38 17.39
CA ALA A 423 -27.30 -7.29 16.43
C ALA A 423 -26.58 -6.52 15.30
N ASN A 424 -27.13 -5.40 14.82
CA ASN A 424 -26.49 -4.59 13.78
C ASN A 424 -25.14 -4.06 14.25
N VAL A 425 -25.08 -3.38 15.40
CA VAL A 425 -23.82 -2.87 15.95
C VAL A 425 -22.79 -3.98 16.15
N THR A 426 -23.24 -5.15 16.62
CA THR A 426 -22.38 -6.34 16.78
C THR A 426 -21.84 -6.84 15.44
N LEU A 427 -22.67 -6.90 14.40
CA LEU A 427 -22.25 -7.28 13.05
C LEU A 427 -21.27 -6.27 12.46
N ILE A 428 -21.47 -4.96 12.69
CA ILE A 428 -20.53 -3.92 12.24
C ILE A 428 -19.16 -4.13 12.90
N LEU A 429 -19.10 -4.29 14.22
CA LEU A 429 -17.85 -4.50 14.95
C LEU A 429 -17.18 -5.82 14.56
N GLY A 430 -17.97 -6.89 14.39
CA GLY A 430 -17.49 -8.18 13.93
C GLY A 430 -16.92 -8.12 12.51
N ALA A 431 -17.57 -7.40 11.60
CA ALA A 431 -17.09 -7.20 10.24
C ALA A 431 -15.81 -6.35 10.19
N LEU A 432 -15.73 -5.26 10.95
CA LEU A 432 -14.50 -4.45 11.05
C LEU A 432 -13.33 -5.27 11.61
N SER A 433 -13.59 -6.10 12.62
CA SER A 433 -12.58 -6.99 13.20
C SER A 433 -12.21 -8.13 12.24
N GLY A 434 -13.16 -8.68 11.49
CA GLY A 434 -12.88 -9.75 10.53
C GLY A 434 -12.10 -9.26 9.31
N LEU A 435 -12.39 -8.06 8.84
CA LEU A 435 -11.75 -7.44 7.67
C LEU A 435 -10.46 -6.69 8.02
N GLN A 436 -10.11 -6.58 9.31
CA GLN A 436 -9.02 -5.72 9.79
C GLN A 436 -9.10 -4.29 9.24
N ALA A 437 -10.32 -3.76 9.16
CA ALA A 437 -10.52 -2.39 8.70
C ALA A 437 -10.19 -1.39 9.82
N SER A 438 -9.44 -0.34 9.50
CA SER A 438 -9.10 0.73 10.44
C SER A 438 -10.33 1.58 10.81
N LEU A 439 -10.67 1.62 12.09
CA LEU A 439 -11.66 2.52 12.68
C LEU A 439 -11.02 3.88 12.94
N THR A 440 -11.54 4.93 12.33
CA THR A 440 -11.10 6.32 12.48
C THR A 440 -12.16 7.14 13.23
N LEU A 441 -11.87 8.39 13.59
CA LEU A 441 -12.88 9.25 14.20
C LEU A 441 -14.08 9.51 13.27
N PRO A 442 -13.89 9.84 11.98
CA PRO A 442 -14.97 9.81 11.01
C PRO A 442 -15.66 8.44 10.97
N GLY A 443 -14.90 7.34 11.05
CA GLY A 443 -15.44 5.98 11.16
C GLY A 443 -16.49 5.81 12.27
N ILE A 444 -16.21 6.36 13.48
CA ILE A 444 -17.16 6.38 14.60
C ILE A 444 -18.43 7.17 14.24
N ALA A 445 -18.29 8.33 13.59
CA ALA A 445 -19.44 9.09 13.09
C ALA A 445 -20.27 8.29 12.08
N GLY A 446 -19.64 7.46 11.24
CA GLY A 446 -20.31 6.52 10.34
C GLY A 446 -21.12 5.46 11.09
N ILE A 447 -20.62 4.95 12.22
CA ILE A 447 -21.37 4.04 13.10
C ILE A 447 -22.59 4.77 13.69
N ILE A 448 -22.42 5.99 14.19
CA ILE A 448 -23.52 6.81 14.74
C ILE A 448 -24.61 7.05 13.68
N LEU A 449 -24.21 7.44 12.48
CA LEU A 449 -25.12 7.66 11.35
C LEU A 449 -25.87 6.36 11.00
N THR A 450 -25.16 5.23 10.98
CA THR A 450 -25.75 3.92 10.70
C THR A 450 -26.77 3.51 11.77
N ILE A 451 -26.50 3.77 13.05
CA ILE A 451 -27.46 3.49 14.14
C ILE A 451 -28.80 4.20 13.87
N GLY A 452 -28.76 5.47 13.45
CA GLY A 452 -29.95 6.23 13.06
C GLY A 452 -30.69 5.61 11.87
N MET A 453 -29.97 5.35 10.77
CA MET A 453 -30.55 4.77 9.55
C MET A 453 -31.11 3.35 9.77
N ALA A 454 -30.45 2.54 10.61
CA ALA A 454 -30.89 1.18 10.92
C ALA A 454 -32.24 1.17 11.65
N VAL A 455 -32.51 2.17 12.48
CA VAL A 455 -33.80 2.32 13.13
C VAL A 455 -34.86 2.89 12.18
N ASP A 456 -34.49 3.83 11.31
CA ASP A 456 -35.40 4.38 10.29
C ASP A 456 -36.01 3.29 9.40
N ALA A 457 -35.21 2.30 8.96
CA ALA A 457 -35.72 1.16 8.20
C ALA A 457 -36.80 0.36 8.97
N ASN A 458 -36.62 0.18 10.29
CA ASN A 458 -37.63 -0.49 11.12
C ASN A 458 -38.88 0.38 11.30
N VAL A 459 -38.72 1.70 11.47
CA VAL A 459 -39.82 2.67 11.56
C VAL A 459 -40.69 2.64 10.30
N LEU A 460 -40.08 2.68 9.11
CA LEU A 460 -40.79 2.58 7.83
C LEU A 460 -41.64 1.32 7.73
N ILE A 461 -41.08 0.17 8.14
CA ILE A 461 -41.81 -1.11 8.15
C ILE A 461 -43.01 -1.01 9.10
N TYR A 462 -42.80 -0.53 10.33
CA TYR A 462 -43.85 -0.52 11.34
C TYR A 462 -44.97 0.47 11.05
N GLU A 463 -44.65 1.65 10.54
CA GLU A 463 -45.68 2.59 10.07
C GLU A 463 -46.46 2.00 8.90
N ARG A 464 -45.80 1.29 7.97
CA ARG A 464 -46.52 0.61 6.89
C ARG A 464 -47.45 -0.49 7.41
N ILE A 465 -47.00 -1.27 8.40
CA ILE A 465 -47.87 -2.27 9.07
C ILE A 465 -49.05 -1.59 9.77
N ARG A 466 -48.82 -0.45 10.42
CA ARG A 466 -49.85 0.34 11.11
C ARG A 466 -50.90 0.88 10.13
N GLU A 467 -50.46 1.38 8.98
CA GLU A 467 -51.31 1.83 7.89
C GLU A 467 -52.19 0.70 7.35
N GLU A 468 -51.61 -0.47 7.05
CA GLU A 468 -52.36 -1.63 6.55
C GLU A 468 -53.33 -2.20 7.60
N THR A 469 -53.00 -2.10 8.89
CA THR A 469 -53.89 -2.50 9.99
C THR A 469 -55.07 -1.52 10.11
N ARG A 470 -54.82 -0.21 9.98
CA ARG A 470 -55.87 0.82 9.94
C ARG A 470 -56.77 0.68 8.71
N ALA A 471 -56.24 0.17 7.61
CA ALA A 471 -57.00 -0.18 6.41
C ALA A 471 -57.85 -1.47 6.58
N GLY A 472 -57.91 -2.06 7.78
CA GLY A 472 -58.77 -3.19 8.11
C GLY A 472 -58.24 -4.57 7.73
N ARG A 473 -56.96 -4.68 7.35
CA ARG A 473 -56.35 -6.00 7.06
C ARG A 473 -56.15 -6.80 8.35
N SER A 474 -56.20 -8.12 8.22
CA SER A 474 -55.88 -9.01 9.34
C SER A 474 -54.41 -8.81 9.78
N PRO A 475 -54.08 -9.00 11.08
CA PRO A 475 -52.73 -8.76 11.60
C PRO A 475 -51.61 -9.48 10.82
N ALA A 476 -51.84 -10.74 10.42
CA ALA A 476 -50.87 -11.50 9.62
C ALA A 476 -50.65 -10.89 8.23
N ASN A 477 -51.73 -10.47 7.56
CA ASN A 477 -51.67 -9.90 6.22
C ASN A 477 -51.10 -8.47 6.24
N ALA A 478 -51.40 -7.70 7.29
CA ALA A 478 -50.83 -6.38 7.51
C ALA A 478 -49.30 -6.45 7.68
N ILE A 479 -48.79 -7.40 8.47
CA ILE A 479 -47.34 -7.63 8.62
C ILE A 479 -46.71 -8.01 7.27
N GLU A 480 -47.26 -8.99 6.58
CA GLU A 480 -46.72 -9.47 5.30
C GLU A 480 -46.70 -8.39 4.22
N THR A 481 -47.80 -7.63 4.11
CA THR A 481 -47.90 -6.51 3.17
C THR A 481 -46.95 -5.38 3.57
N GLY A 482 -46.84 -5.07 4.85
CA GLY A 482 -45.99 -4.01 5.36
C GLY A 482 -44.51 -4.23 5.00
N TYR A 483 -43.97 -5.42 5.29
CA TYR A 483 -42.62 -5.78 4.89
C TYR A 483 -42.43 -5.78 3.37
N ALA A 484 -43.40 -6.28 2.60
CA ALA A 484 -43.28 -6.34 1.14
C ALA A 484 -43.25 -4.95 0.49
N ARG A 485 -44.09 -4.01 0.97
CA ARG A 485 -44.15 -2.64 0.44
C ARG A 485 -42.97 -1.79 0.89
N ALA A 486 -42.57 -1.90 2.16
CA ALA A 486 -41.46 -1.12 2.71
C ALA A 486 -40.10 -1.51 2.11
N LEU A 487 -39.94 -2.75 1.62
CA LEU A 487 -38.67 -3.23 1.07
C LEU A 487 -38.11 -2.35 -0.05
N SER A 488 -38.97 -1.91 -0.98
CA SER A 488 -38.57 -1.06 -2.11
C SER A 488 -37.91 0.25 -1.63
N ALA A 489 -38.62 1.00 -0.79
CA ALA A 489 -38.13 2.26 -0.23
C ALA A 489 -36.83 2.08 0.59
N ILE A 490 -36.73 0.99 1.37
CA ILE A 490 -35.54 0.70 2.18
C ILE A 490 -34.35 0.38 1.27
N LEU A 491 -34.54 -0.43 0.23
CA LEU A 491 -33.48 -0.75 -0.71
C LEU A 491 -33.06 0.49 -1.50
N ASP A 492 -34.00 1.30 -1.97
CA ASP A 492 -33.68 2.51 -2.75
C ASP A 492 -32.84 3.50 -1.94
N ALA A 493 -33.22 3.76 -0.68
CA ALA A 493 -32.47 4.63 0.22
C ALA A 493 -31.06 4.06 0.51
N ASN A 494 -30.96 2.79 0.89
CA ASN A 494 -29.69 2.17 1.24
C ASN A 494 -28.74 1.98 0.04
N ILE A 495 -29.26 1.63 -1.14
CA ILE A 495 -28.46 1.51 -2.37
C ILE A 495 -27.87 2.87 -2.73
N THR A 496 -28.66 3.95 -2.64
CA THR A 496 -28.17 5.32 -2.91
C THR A 496 -27.05 5.70 -1.95
N THR A 497 -27.21 5.45 -0.65
CA THR A 497 -26.17 5.71 0.35
C THR A 497 -24.94 4.80 0.15
N PHE A 498 -25.14 3.55 -0.28
CA PHE A 498 -24.06 2.62 -0.55
C PHE A 498 -23.22 3.05 -1.75
N ILE A 499 -23.84 3.60 -2.80
CA ILE A 499 -23.12 4.20 -3.93
C ILE A 499 -22.25 5.37 -3.45
N ALA A 500 -22.78 6.25 -2.60
CA ALA A 500 -22.00 7.33 -2.01
C ALA A 500 -20.82 6.80 -1.18
N ALA A 501 -21.03 5.76 -0.37
CA ALA A 501 -19.96 5.10 0.38
C ALA A 501 -18.90 4.49 -0.55
N ALA A 502 -19.30 3.85 -1.65
CA ALA A 502 -18.38 3.28 -2.63
C ALA A 502 -17.51 4.35 -3.30
N VAL A 503 -18.10 5.49 -3.69
CA VAL A 503 -17.36 6.62 -4.27
C VAL A 503 -16.37 7.19 -3.25
N LEU A 504 -16.80 7.39 -2.00
CA LEU A 504 -15.91 7.84 -0.92
C LEU A 504 -14.79 6.83 -0.62
N PHE A 505 -15.04 5.53 -0.77
CA PHE A 505 -14.01 4.51 -0.59
C PHE A 505 -12.98 4.52 -1.72
N MET A 506 -13.41 4.74 -2.97
CA MET A 506 -12.53 4.77 -4.14
C MET A 506 -11.70 6.05 -4.22
N LEU A 507 -12.28 7.20 -3.89
CA LEU A 507 -11.66 8.52 -4.05
C LEU A 507 -11.11 9.10 -2.74
N GLY A 508 -11.57 8.61 -1.59
CA GLY A 508 -11.16 9.13 -0.28
C GLY A 508 -9.80 8.60 0.16
N ALA A 509 -9.02 9.46 0.83
CA ALA A 509 -7.77 9.10 1.47
C ALA A 509 -7.91 9.08 3.01
N GLY A 510 -7.10 8.25 3.67
CA GLY A 510 -6.97 8.20 5.12
C GLY A 510 -8.32 8.11 5.88
N PRO A 511 -8.66 9.08 6.75
CA PRO A 511 -9.86 9.02 7.59
C PRO A 511 -11.20 8.90 6.83
N VAL A 512 -11.31 9.51 5.64
CA VAL A 512 -12.54 9.49 4.82
C VAL A 512 -12.81 8.08 4.30
N ARG A 513 -11.75 7.35 3.93
CA ARG A 513 -11.86 5.96 3.50
C ARG A 513 -12.34 5.06 4.66
N GLY A 514 -11.86 5.31 5.87
CA GLY A 514 -12.35 4.64 7.09
C GLY A 514 -13.85 4.87 7.33
N PHE A 515 -14.33 6.11 7.18
CA PHE A 515 -15.77 6.43 7.24
C PHE A 515 -16.58 5.69 6.17
N ALA A 516 -16.08 5.65 4.93
CA ALA A 516 -16.74 4.95 3.84
C ALA A 516 -16.90 3.45 4.12
N VAL A 517 -15.88 2.80 4.70
CA VAL A 517 -15.93 1.39 5.09
C VAL A 517 -16.96 1.16 6.21
N THR A 518 -16.95 1.97 7.27
CA THR A 518 -17.91 1.79 8.37
C THR A 518 -19.36 2.03 7.91
N LEU A 519 -19.57 3.03 7.07
CA LEU A 519 -20.88 3.32 6.47
C LEU A 519 -21.35 2.19 5.53
N GLY A 520 -20.47 1.70 4.65
CA GLY A 520 -20.80 0.64 3.70
C GLY A 520 -21.15 -0.68 4.39
N ILE A 521 -20.34 -1.10 5.38
CA ILE A 521 -20.64 -2.27 6.21
C ILE A 521 -21.96 -2.04 6.95
N GLY A 522 -22.14 -0.86 7.55
CA GLY A 522 -23.32 -0.49 8.31
C GLY A 522 -24.62 -0.58 7.51
N ILE A 523 -24.59 -0.18 6.25
CA ILE A 523 -25.74 -0.27 5.33
C ILE A 523 -26.08 -1.74 5.01
N ILE A 524 -25.07 -2.57 4.74
CA ILE A 524 -25.29 -4.00 4.44
C ILE A 524 -25.88 -4.71 5.67
N THR A 525 -25.31 -4.44 6.86
CA THR A 525 -25.80 -5.03 8.11
C THR A 525 -27.15 -4.48 8.52
N SER A 526 -27.48 -3.21 8.23
CA SER A 526 -28.80 -2.63 8.51
C SER A 526 -29.91 -3.26 7.68
N VAL A 527 -29.69 -3.48 6.39
CA VAL A 527 -30.68 -4.15 5.52
C VAL A 527 -30.90 -5.59 5.98
N PHE A 528 -29.82 -6.30 6.33
CA PHE A 528 -29.91 -7.65 6.89
C PHE A 528 -30.72 -7.67 8.20
N THR A 529 -30.38 -6.81 9.15
CA THR A 529 -31.02 -6.81 10.48
C THR A 529 -32.47 -6.34 10.43
N ALA A 530 -32.77 -5.27 9.70
CA ALA A 530 -34.13 -4.73 9.59
C ALA A 530 -35.07 -5.66 8.80
N PHE A 531 -34.60 -6.31 7.73
CA PHE A 531 -35.48 -7.12 6.88
C PHE A 531 -35.50 -8.61 7.21
N LEU A 532 -34.35 -9.20 7.56
CA LEU A 532 -34.27 -10.63 7.84
C LEU A 532 -34.45 -10.92 9.32
N LEU A 533 -33.65 -10.29 10.18
CA LEU A 533 -33.67 -10.58 11.62
C LEU A 533 -34.94 -10.05 12.30
N SER A 534 -35.29 -8.78 12.12
CA SER A 534 -36.51 -8.19 12.70
C SER A 534 -37.76 -8.94 12.23
N ARG A 535 -37.86 -9.27 10.93
CA ARG A 535 -38.97 -10.08 10.39
C ARG A 535 -39.02 -11.48 11.00
N LEU A 536 -37.87 -12.13 11.23
CA LEU A 536 -37.80 -13.43 11.90
C LEU A 536 -38.32 -13.34 13.34
N LEU A 537 -37.92 -12.32 14.10
CA LEU A 537 -38.39 -12.08 15.46
C LEU A 537 -39.90 -11.87 15.51
N VAL A 538 -40.43 -11.01 14.63
CA VAL A 538 -41.88 -10.76 14.51
C VAL A 538 -42.63 -12.05 14.14
N ALA A 539 -42.09 -12.85 13.20
CA ALA A 539 -42.71 -14.10 12.79
C ALA A 539 -42.75 -15.14 13.91
N MET A 540 -41.65 -15.28 14.68
CA MET A 540 -41.59 -16.19 15.83
C MET A 540 -42.58 -15.77 16.92
N TRP A 541 -42.66 -14.46 17.23
CA TRP A 541 -43.62 -13.93 18.18
C TRP A 541 -45.06 -14.15 17.73
N PHE A 542 -45.38 -13.87 16.46
CA PHE A 542 -46.72 -14.06 15.92
C PHE A 542 -47.17 -15.53 15.99
N LYS A 543 -46.25 -16.47 15.71
CA LYS A 543 -46.52 -17.90 15.81
C LYS A 543 -46.76 -18.36 17.24
N ALA A 544 -46.02 -17.81 18.20
CA ALA A 544 -46.11 -18.16 19.61
C ALA A 544 -47.37 -17.61 20.30
N PHE A 545 -47.69 -16.32 20.09
CA PHE A 545 -48.73 -15.62 20.85
C PHE A 545 -50.05 -15.43 20.11
N LYS A 546 -50.09 -15.62 18.78
CA LYS A 546 -51.29 -15.45 17.91
C LYS A 546 -52.17 -14.24 18.30
N PRO A 547 -51.60 -13.03 18.35
CA PRO A 547 -52.31 -11.86 18.85
C PRO A 547 -53.46 -11.44 17.91
N GLN A 548 -54.63 -11.15 18.48
CA GLN A 548 -55.79 -10.66 17.71
C GLN A 548 -55.70 -9.16 17.38
N LYS A 549 -54.89 -8.41 18.12
CA LYS A 549 -54.58 -6.99 17.88
C LYS A 549 -53.08 -6.78 18.02
N LEU A 550 -52.51 -5.95 17.14
CA LEU A 550 -51.09 -5.58 17.19
C LEU A 550 -50.89 -4.56 18.32
N GLY A 551 -49.99 -4.87 19.27
CA GLY A 551 -49.69 -4.03 20.43
C GLY A 551 -48.70 -2.91 20.08
N PHE A 552 -49.19 -1.96 19.28
CA PHE A 552 -48.54 -0.67 19.08
C PHE A 552 -48.98 0.33 20.14
#